data_AF-V6S2E5-F1
#
_entry.id   AF-V6S2E5-F1
#
_cell.length_a   1.000
_cell.length_b   1.000
_cell.length_c   1.000
_cell.angle_alpha   90.00
_cell.angle_beta   90.00
_cell.angle_gamma   90.00
#
_symmetry.space_group_name_H-M   'P 1'
#
loop_
_entity.id
_entity.type
_entity.pdbx_description
1 polymer ?
#
loop_
_entity_poly.entity_id
_entity_poly.type
_entity_poly.pdbx_seq_one_letter_code
_entity_poly.pdbx_strand_id
1 'polypeptide(L)'
;MERNYTEEERYNLAKKRVQEVKGFYGNLTAYIVVNVFLMIVNLLTSPEHLWFYWPMLGWGIGVLFHGLRVFNRMPFLGKDWEERKMKEFMEEEERRKNQFK
;
A
#
# COMPACT_ATOMS: atom_id res chain seq x y z
N MET A 1 31.97 3.76 -14.60
CA MET A 1 30.63 4.33 -14.87
C MET A 1 29.50 3.61 -14.10
N GLU A 2 29.76 2.49 -13.42
CA GLU A 2 28.73 1.71 -12.70
C GLU A 2 28.18 2.35 -11.41
N ARG A 3 28.91 3.29 -10.77
CA ARG A 3 28.46 3.95 -9.53
C ARG A 3 27.27 4.91 -9.69
N ASN A 4 27.09 5.53 -10.87
CA ASN A 4 26.03 6.52 -11.07
C ASN A 4 24.65 5.89 -11.26
N TYR A 5 24.58 4.71 -11.91
CA TYR A 5 23.33 3.98 -12.09
C TYR A 5 22.72 3.56 -10.74
N THR A 6 23.55 3.08 -9.81
CA THR A 6 23.09 2.63 -8.50
C THR A 6 22.60 3.78 -7.60
N GLU A 7 23.24 4.95 -7.67
CA GLU A 7 22.82 6.16 -6.94
C GLU A 7 21.49 6.71 -7.49
N GLU A 8 21.33 6.77 -8.81
CA GLU A 8 20.10 7.22 -9.45
C GLU A 8 18.92 6.27 -9.18
N GLU A 9 19.16 4.95 -9.23
CA GLU A 9 18.16 3.93 -8.87
C GLU A 9 17.71 4.05 -7.41
N ARG A 10 18.65 4.24 -6.48
CA ARG A 10 18.35 4.45 -5.05
C ARG A 10 17.54 5.72 -4.83
N TYR A 11 17.92 6.81 -5.49
CA TYR A 11 17.18 8.07 -5.43
C TYR A 11 15.75 7.91 -5.97
N ASN A 12 15.59 7.26 -7.11
CA ASN A 12 14.29 7.01 -7.73
C ASN A 12 13.40 6.10 -6.85
N LEU A 13 13.98 5.09 -6.20
CA LEU A 13 13.27 4.24 -5.25
C LEU A 13 12.80 5.03 -4.02
N ALA A 14 13.68 5.85 -3.43
CA ALA A 14 13.34 6.71 -2.31
C ALA A 14 12.24 7.73 -2.69
N LYS A 15 12.33 8.32 -3.89
CA LYS A 15 11.31 9.25 -4.41
C LYS A 15 9.96 8.57 -4.61
N LYS A 16 9.92 7.37 -5.18
CA LYS A 16 8.69 6.56 -5.32
C LYS A 16 8.07 6.29 -3.95
N ARG A 17 8.87 5.87 -2.96
CA ARG A 17 8.38 5.63 -1.60
C ARG A 17 7.76 6.88 -0.97
N VAL A 18 8.39 8.04 -1.14
CA VAL A 18 7.83 9.31 -0.63
C VAL A 18 6.52 9.65 -1.33
N GLN A 19 6.41 9.41 -2.64
CA GLN A 19 5.16 9.65 -3.39
C GLN A 19 4.03 8.72 -2.93
N GLU A 20 4.31 7.44 -2.69
CA GLU A 20 3.34 6.47 -2.15
C GLU A 20 2.83 6.91 -0.77
N VAL A 21 3.75 7.31 0.12
CA VAL A 21 3.39 7.81 1.45
C VAL A 21 2.53 9.07 1.37
N LYS A 22 2.90 10.03 0.52
CA LYS A 22 2.09 11.25 0.30
C LYS A 22 0.71 10.92 -0.26
N GLY A 23 0.63 10.00 -1.23
CA GLY A 23 -0.64 9.54 -1.80
C GLY A 23 -1.54 8.88 -0.76
N PHE A 24 -0.96 8.07 0.13
CA PHE A 24 -1.69 7.49 1.25
C PHE A 24 -2.25 8.55 2.20
N TYR A 25 -1.44 9.54 2.62
CA TYR A 25 -1.93 10.61 3.49
C TYR A 25 -3.04 11.44 2.83
N GLY A 26 -2.96 11.67 1.52
CA GLY A 26 -4.03 12.32 0.77
C GLY A 26 -5.35 11.54 0.84
N ASN A 27 -5.31 10.23 0.55
CA ASN A 27 -6.48 9.36 0.63
C ASN A 27 -7.02 9.25 2.07
N LEU A 28 -6.14 9.11 3.07
CA LEU A 28 -6.52 9.06 4.48
C LEU A 28 -7.17 10.36 4.95
N THR A 29 -6.65 11.51 4.54
CA THR A 29 -7.23 12.82 4.88
C THR A 29 -8.62 12.97 4.27
N ALA A 30 -8.76 12.64 2.98
CA ALA A 30 -10.05 12.65 2.30
C ALA A 30 -11.05 11.70 3.00
N TYR A 31 -10.60 10.50 3.37
CA TYR A 31 -11.41 9.54 4.12
C TYR A 31 -11.92 10.10 5.44
N ILE A 32 -11.05 10.72 6.25
CA ILE A 32 -11.46 11.32 7.53
C ILE A 32 -12.45 12.46 7.31
N VAL A 33 -12.13 13.40 6.40
CA VAL A 33 -12.97 14.59 6.16
C VAL A 33 -14.35 14.20 5.66
N VAL A 34 -14.43 13.30 4.67
CA VAL A 34 -15.71 12.85 4.11
C VAL A 34 -16.51 12.06 5.14
N ASN A 35 -15.90 11.14 5.90
CA ASN A 35 -16.65 10.38 6.90
C ASN A 35 -17.14 11.23 8.06
N VAL A 36 -16.36 12.22 8.52
CA VAL A 36 -16.82 13.18 9.52
C VAL A 36 -18.00 13.99 8.99
N PHE A 37 -17.92 14.46 7.73
CA PHE A 37 -19.03 15.16 7.09
C PHE A 37 -20.29 14.28 6.99
N LEU A 38 -20.16 13.03 6.53
CA LEU A 38 -21.28 12.09 6.43
C LEU A 38 -21.87 11.75 7.81
N MET A 39 -21.03 11.59 8.83
CA MET A 39 -21.46 11.38 10.20
C MET A 39 -22.32 12.57 10.70
N ILE A 40 -21.87 13.81 10.47
CA ILE A 40 -22.63 15.01 10.83
C ILE A 40 -23.98 15.04 10.09
N VAL A 41 -23.96 14.83 8.76
CA VAL A 41 -25.19 14.80 7.94
C VAL A 41 -26.15 13.74 8.46
N ASN A 42 -25.66 12.56 8.80
CA ASN A 42 -26.50 11.48 9.27
C ASN A 42 -27.12 11.79 10.63
N LEU A 43 -26.36 12.33 11.58
CA LEU A 43 -26.87 12.72 12.89
C LEU A 43 -27.92 13.84 12.80
N LEU A 44 -27.81 14.73 11.80
CA LEU A 44 -28.77 15.79 11.56
C LEU A 44 -30.04 15.34 10.84
N THR A 45 -29.92 14.40 9.90
CA THR A 45 -31.05 13.98 9.04
C THR A 45 -31.78 12.75 9.56
N SER A 46 -31.07 11.81 10.20
CA SER A 46 -31.62 10.52 10.61
C SER A 46 -30.84 9.95 11.81
N PRO A 47 -30.93 10.58 13.00
CA PRO A 47 -30.20 10.13 14.18
C PRO A 47 -30.58 8.71 14.63
N GLU A 48 -31.79 8.25 14.32
CA GLU A 48 -32.26 6.90 14.62
C GLU A 48 -31.69 5.82 13.69
N HIS A 49 -31.12 6.22 12.53
CA HIS A 49 -30.57 5.29 11.55
C HIS A 49 -29.17 5.72 11.11
N LEU A 50 -28.14 5.10 11.70
CA LEU A 50 -26.74 5.44 11.49
C LEU A 50 -26.17 4.84 10.18
N TRP A 51 -26.66 5.29 9.03
CA TRP A 51 -26.21 4.82 7.72
C TRP A 51 -24.75 5.19 7.38
N PHE A 52 -24.14 6.17 8.07
CA PHE A 52 -22.77 6.60 7.78
C PHE A 52 -21.72 5.49 7.97
N TYR A 53 -22.03 4.44 8.74
CA TYR A 53 -21.14 3.28 8.92
C TYR A 53 -20.89 2.51 7.63
N TRP A 54 -21.86 2.45 6.71
CA TRP A 54 -21.72 1.72 5.45
C TRP A 54 -20.61 2.28 4.55
N PRO A 55 -20.61 3.58 4.18
CA PRO A 55 -19.51 4.16 3.42
C PRO A 55 -18.19 4.16 4.21
N MET A 56 -18.24 4.34 5.53
CA MET A 56 -17.07 4.29 6.39
C MET A 56 -16.38 2.93 6.33
N LEU A 57 -17.10 1.84 6.54
CA LEU A 57 -16.55 0.49 6.53
C LEU A 57 -16.13 0.06 5.11
N GLY A 58 -16.96 0.34 4.10
CA GLY A 58 -16.67 -0.03 2.71
C GLY A 58 -15.40 0.63 2.18
N TRP A 59 -15.26 1.95 2.36
CA TRP A 59 -14.06 2.66 1.93
C TRP A 59 -12.87 2.48 2.89
N GLY A 60 -13.15 2.34 4.19
CA GLY A 60 -12.15 2.18 5.24
C GLY A 60 -11.29 0.95 5.05
N ILE A 61 -11.86 -0.15 4.54
CA ILE A 61 -11.11 -1.36 4.17
C ILE A 61 -10.06 -1.02 3.10
N GLY A 62 -10.42 -0.26 2.06
CA GLY A 62 -9.50 0.15 1.00
C GLY A 62 -8.35 1.03 1.53
N VAL A 63 -8.66 1.98 2.41
CA VAL A 63 -7.65 2.83 3.08
C VAL A 63 -6.73 1.97 3.95
N LEU A 64 -7.27 1.01 4.70
CA LEU A 64 -6.48 0.10 5.54
C LEU A 64 -5.50 -0.73 4.69
N PHE A 65 -5.97 -1.35 3.60
CA PHE A 65 -5.10 -2.11 2.70
C PHE A 65 -4.03 -1.25 2.04
N HIS A 66 -4.37 -0.02 1.63
CA HIS A 66 -3.40 0.92 1.08
C HIS A 66 -2.32 1.26 2.12
N GLY A 67 -2.71 1.51 3.38
CA GLY A 67 -1.77 1.77 4.46
C GLY A 67 -0.84 0.58 4.75
N LEU A 68 -1.40 -0.63 4.84
CA LEU A 68 -0.60 -1.85 5.03
C LEU A 68 0.43 -2.05 3.93
N ARG A 69 0.08 -1.72 2.67
CA ARG A 69 1.00 -1.77 1.53
C ARG A 69 2.08 -0.68 1.61
N VAL A 70 1.70 0.58 1.86
CA VAL A 70 2.66 1.70 1.90
C VAL A 70 3.67 1.55 3.03
N PHE A 71 3.23 1.08 4.19
CA PHE A 71 4.11 0.88 5.35
C PHE A 71 4.75 -0.51 5.43
N ASN A 72 4.60 -1.36 4.39
CA ASN A 72 5.07 -2.75 4.39
C ASN A 72 4.69 -3.54 5.66
N ARG A 73 3.54 -3.21 6.27
CA ARG A 73 3.05 -3.84 7.50
C ARG A 73 2.13 -5.03 7.24
N MET A 74 1.99 -5.49 6.00
CA MET A 74 1.24 -6.71 5.72
C MET A 74 1.91 -7.91 6.43
N PRO A 75 1.24 -8.55 7.41
CA PRO A 75 1.85 -9.63 8.18
C PRO A 75 2.16 -10.89 7.35
N PHE A 76 1.57 -11.02 6.14
CA PHE A 76 1.72 -12.19 5.27
C PHE A 76 2.53 -11.94 3.98
N LEU A 77 2.78 -10.67 3.64
CA LEU A 77 3.39 -10.20 2.39
C LEU A 77 4.50 -9.17 2.66
N GLY A 78 5.21 -9.34 3.79
CA GLY A 78 6.34 -8.49 4.16
C GLY A 78 7.58 -8.72 3.27
N LYS A 79 8.62 -7.91 3.49
CA LYS A 79 9.93 -8.03 2.80
C LYS A 79 10.48 -9.45 2.82
N ASP A 80 10.29 -10.18 3.92
CA ASP A 80 10.75 -11.56 4.07
C ASP A 80 10.05 -12.55 3.11
N TRP A 81 8.79 -12.27 2.75
CA TRP A 81 8.10 -13.06 1.72
C TRP A 81 8.60 -12.69 0.32
N GLU A 82 8.79 -11.40 0.03
CA GLU A 82 9.34 -10.93 -1.25
C GLU A 82 10.76 -11.48 -1.48
N GLU A 83 11.64 -11.40 -0.47
CA GLU A 83 13.00 -11.94 -0.56
C GLU A 83 13.02 -13.45 -0.77
N ARG A 84 12.16 -14.20 -0.06
CA ARG A 84 12.02 -15.65 -0.28
C ARG A 84 11.59 -15.97 -1.70
N LYS A 85 10.56 -15.29 -2.21
CA LYS A 85 10.07 -15.53 -3.57
C LYS A 85 11.07 -15.11 -4.65
N MET A 86 11.78 -14.01 -4.44
CA MET A 86 12.85 -13.59 -5.34
C MET A 86 13.96 -14.66 -5.41
N LYS A 87 14.37 -15.18 -4.26
CA LYS A 87 15.39 -16.24 -4.17
C LYS A 87 14.92 -17.51 -4.89
N GLU A 88 13.66 -17.89 -4.70
CA GLU A 88 13.07 -19.06 -5.37
C GLU A 88 13.09 -18.94 -6.90
N PHE A 89 12.74 -17.77 -7.44
CA PHE A 89 12.81 -17.52 -8.89
C PHE A 89 14.24 -17.52 -9.43
N MET A 90 15.19 -16.92 -8.71
CA MET A 90 16.61 -16.93 -9.12
C MET A 90 17.17 -18.36 -9.16
N GLU A 91 16.85 -19.19 -8.16
CA GLU A 91 17.23 -20.60 -8.11
C GLU A 91 16.55 -21.44 -9.20
N GLU A 92 15.30 -21.13 -9.58
CA GLU A 92 14.63 -21.73 -10.74
C GLU A 92 15.31 -21.33 -12.06
N GLU A 93 15.67 -20.06 -12.23
CA GLU A 93 16.38 -19.59 -13.43
C GLU A 93 17.75 -20.25 -13.58
N GLU A 94 18.51 -20.36 -12.49
CA GLU A 94 19.81 -21.04 -12.47
C GLU A 94 19.67 -22.52 -12.80
N ARG A 95 18.72 -23.22 -12.18
CA ARG A 95 18.42 -24.63 -12.49
C ARG A 95 18.05 -24.81 -13.96
N ARG A 96 17.19 -23.94 -14.49
CA ARG A 96 16.78 -23.97 -15.89
C ARG A 96 17.98 -23.74 -16.82
N LYS A 97 18.84 -22.76 -16.55
CA LYS A 97 20.08 -22.54 -17.34
C LYS A 97 21.04 -23.73 -17.31
N ASN A 98 21.19 -24.39 -16.17
CA ASN A 98 22.04 -25.58 -16.05
C ASN A 98 21.45 -26.82 -16.72
N GLN A 99 20.13 -26.88 -16.94
CA GLN A 99 19.47 -27.98 -17.63
C GLN A 99 19.61 -27.91 -19.16
N PHE A 100 19.89 -26.72 -19.70
CA PHE A 100 20.09 -26.47 -21.14
C PHE A 100 21.58 -26.34 -21.53
N LYS A 101 22.50 -26.74 -20.64
CA LYS A 101 23.95 -26.68 -20.83
C LYS A 101 24.54 -28.08 -20.76
#